data_AF-A0A1X2HGH1-F1
#
_entry.id   AF-A0A1X2HGH1-F1
#
_cell.length_a   1.000
_cell.length_b   1.000
_cell.length_c   1.000
_cell.angle_alpha   90.00
_cell.angle_beta   90.00
_cell.angle_gamma   90.00
#
_symmetry.space_group_name_H-M   'P 1'
#
loop_
_entity.id
_entity.type
_entity.pdbx_description
1 polymer ?
#
loop_
_entity_poly.entity_id
_entity_poly.type
_entity_poly.pdbx_seq_one_letter_code
_entity_poly.pdbx_strand_id
1 'polypeptide(L)' 'MDQLYDATFYSWLKSEDNVLVTAMYLHRIANEYPLERIANALKWLVADWRWESTSILVRHVTVDWCDEAGKEKKETR' A
#
# COMPACT_ATOMS: atom_id res chain seq x y z
N MET A 1 6.16 -11.07 25.21
CA MET A 1 6.62 -9.99 24.31
C MET A 1 5.51 -9.75 23.29
N ASP A 2 5.00 -8.52 23.22
CA ASP A 2 3.95 -7.90 22.37
C ASP A 2 2.96 -8.73 21.53
N GLN A 3 2.49 -9.89 22.01
CA GLN A 3 1.40 -10.63 21.35
C GLN A 3 0.06 -9.88 21.31
N LEU A 4 -0.16 -8.92 22.22
CA LEU A 4 -1.38 -8.12 22.22
C LEU A 4 -1.40 -7.12 21.06
N TYR A 5 -0.27 -6.46 20.79
CA TYR A 5 -0.18 -5.43 19.76
C TYR A 5 -0.10 -6.02 18.35
N ASP A 6 0.62 -7.12 18.16
CA ASP A 6 0.72 -7.80 16.85
C ASP A 6 -0.63 -8.34 16.38
N ALA A 7 -1.43 -8.92 17.29
CA ALA A 7 -2.77 -9.41 16.96
C ALA A 7 -3.72 -8.27 16.58
N THR A 8 -3.68 -7.14 17.29
CA THR A 8 -4.48 -5.96 16.94
C THR A 8 -4.00 -5.29 15.67
N PHE A 9 -2.69 -5.17 15.44
CA PHE A 9 -2.17 -4.56 14.22
C PHE A 9 -2.49 -5.42 13.01
N TYR A 10 -2.25 -6.74 13.09
CA TYR A 10 -2.62 -7.69 12.05
C TYR A 10 -4.13 -7.64 11.74
N SER A 11 -4.97 -7.71 12.78
CA SER A 11 -6.43 -7.65 12.60
C SER A 11 -6.91 -6.29 12.10
N TRP A 12 -6.26 -5.20 12.49
CA TRP A 12 -6.56 -3.84 12.04
C TRP A 12 -6.15 -3.65 10.58
N LEU A 13 -4.98 -4.16 10.21
CA LEU A 13 -4.42 -4.11 8.86
C LEU A 13 -5.21 -4.99 7.89
N LYS A 14 -5.77 -6.11 8.36
CA LYS A 14 -6.69 -6.97 7.60
C LYS A 14 -8.14 -6.46 7.56
N SER A 15 -8.49 -5.43 8.33
CA SER A 15 -9.84 -4.90 8.33
C SER A 15 -10.09 -4.05 7.08
N GLU A 16 -11.12 -4.39 6.31
CA GLU A 16 -11.54 -3.63 5.13
C GLU A 16 -11.95 -2.19 5.49
N ASP A 17 -12.37 -1.94 6.74
CA ASP A 17 -12.77 -0.63 7.23
C ASP A 17 -11.58 0.36 7.27
N ASN A 18 -10.35 -0.17 7.42
CA ASN A 18 -9.13 0.63 7.52
C ASN A 18 -8.38 0.77 6.18
N VAL A 19 -8.97 0.31 5.07
CA VAL A 19 -8.35 0.31 3.74
C VAL A 19 -7.72 1.67 3.39
N LEU A 20 -8.41 2.77 3.67
CA LEU A 20 -7.92 4.12 3.36
C LEU A 20 -6.69 4.49 4.20
N VAL A 21 -6.71 4.18 5.50
CA VAL A 21 -5.59 4.48 6.40
C VAL A 21 -4.39 3.61 6.03
N THR A 22 -4.62 2.32 5.80
CA THR A 22 -3.59 1.38 5.35
C THR A 22 -3.01 1.80 4.00
N ALA A 23 -3.82 2.29 3.06
CA ALA A 23 -3.36 2.79 1.77
C ALA A 23 -2.48 4.04 1.91
N MET A 24 -2.83 5.01 2.76
CA MET A 24 -1.99 6.19 3.01
C MET A 24 -0.64 5.81 3.64
N TYR A 25 -0.66 4.88 4.60
CA TYR A 25 0.58 4.36 5.17
C TYR A 25 1.40 3.67 4.10
N LEU A 26 0.84 2.67 3.39
CA LEU A 26 1.54 1.94 2.32
C LEU A 26 2.09 2.87 1.25
N HIS A 27 1.39 3.93 0.89
CA HIS A 27 1.85 4.91 -0.08
C HIS A 27 3.19 5.55 0.34
N ARG A 28 3.34 5.89 1.62
CA ARG A 28 4.59 6.42 2.16
C ARG A 28 5.72 5.39 2.08
N ILE A 29 5.44 4.15 2.49
CA ILE A 29 6.41 3.04 2.45
C ILE A 29 6.75 2.67 1.01
N ALA A 30 5.81 2.82 0.07
CA ALA A 30 6.02 2.49 -1.34
C ALA A 30 7.04 3.37 -2.04
N ASN A 31 7.20 4.60 -1.59
CA ASN A 31 8.25 5.49 -2.07
C ASN A 31 9.62 5.24 -1.39
N GLU A 32 9.63 4.57 -0.23
CA GLU A 32 10.85 4.32 0.56
C GLU A 32 11.47 2.94 0.30
N TYR A 33 10.71 1.99 -0.26
CA TYR A 33 11.13 0.60 -0.45
C TYR A 33 11.00 0.16 -1.92
N PRO A 34 11.80 -0.83 -2.36
CA PRO A 34 11.74 -1.33 -3.72
C PRO A 34 10.38 -1.97 -4.05
N LEU A 35 9.94 -1.76 -5.29
CA LEU A 35 8.63 -2.19 -5.82
C LEU A 35 8.30 -3.66 -5.52
N GLU A 36 9.29 -4.55 -5.61
CA GLU A 36 9.12 -5.99 -5.35
C GLU A 36 8.67 -6.28 -3.91
N ARG A 37 9.17 -5.52 -2.93
CA ARG A 37 8.74 -5.64 -1.54
C ARG A 37 7.31 -5.16 -1.36
N ILE A 38 6.96 -4.05 -2.01
CA ILE A 38 5.61 -3.49 -1.96
C ILE A 38 4.60 -4.44 -2.61
N ALA A 39 4.95 -5.02 -3.76
CA ALA A 39 4.12 -6.01 -4.45
C ALA A 39 3.87 -7.25 -3.59
N ASN A 40 4.90 -7.76 -2.90
CA ASN A 40 4.77 -8.89 -1.98
C ASN A 40 3.92 -8.54 -0.75
N ALA A 41 4.09 -7.35 -0.17
CA ALA A 41 3.29 -6.87 0.95
C ALA A 41 1.82 -6.70 0.55
N LEU A 42 1.55 -6.07 -0.60
CA LEU A 42 0.20 -5.93 -1.16
C LEU A 42 -0.45 -7.29 -1.40
N LYS A 43 0.27 -8.23 -2.02
CA LYS A 43 -0.22 -9.60 -2.27
C LYS A 43 -0.61 -10.31 -0.98
N TRP A 44 0.16 -10.14 0.08
CA TRP A 44 -0.15 -10.72 1.39
C TRP A 44 -1.32 -10.02 2.07
N LEU A 45 -1.40 -8.69 1.96
CA LEU A 45 -2.45 -7.86 2.54
C LEU A 45 -3.83 -8.19 1.98
N VAL A 46 -3.91 -8.30 0.65
CA VAL A 46 -5.17 -8.47 -0.09
C VAL A 46 -5.60 -9.92 -0.24
N ALA A 47 -4.81 -10.88 0.28
CA ALA A 47 -5.05 -12.31 0.11
C ALA A 47 -6.41 -12.80 0.66
N ASP A 48 -6.99 -12.05 1.59
CA ASP A 48 -8.24 -12.39 2.30
C ASP A 48 -9.32 -11.32 2.11
N TRP A 49 -9.09 -10.36 1.20
CA TRP A 49 -9.95 -9.21 1.00
C TRP A 49 -10.89 -9.40 -0.19
N ARG A 50 -12.02 -8.69 -0.17
CA ARG A 50 -12.88 -8.57 -1.34
C ARG A 50 -12.17 -7.81 -2.45
N TRP A 51 -12.41 -8.23 -3.69
CA TRP A 51 -11.86 -7.62 -4.90
C TRP A 51 -12.17 -6.12 -5.00
N GLU A 52 -13.34 -5.70 -4.52
CA GLU A 52 -13.75 -4.29 -4.46
C GLU A 52 -12.79 -3.47 -3.58
N SER A 53 -12.58 -3.90 -2.34
CA SER A 53 -11.67 -3.26 -1.36
C SER A 53 -10.22 -3.30 -1.84
N THR A 54 -9.79 -4.41 -2.44
CA THR A 54 -8.48 -4.54 -3.07
C THR A 54 -8.27 -3.51 -4.18
N SER A 55 -9.26 -3.31 -5.05
CA SER A 55 -9.17 -2.33 -6.14
C SER A 55 -9.06 -0.89 -5.62
N ILE A 56 -9.77 -0.57 -4.52
CA ILE A 56 -9.73 0.75 -3.87
C ILE A 56 -8.35 0.99 -3.26
N LEU A 57 -7.81 0.00 -2.54
CA LEU A 57 -6.49 0.08 -1.92
C LEU A 57 -5.40 0.26 -2.97
N VAL A 58 -5.36 -0.62 -3.99
CA VAL A 58 -4.33 -0.55 -5.04
C VAL A 58 -4.40 0.81 -5.73
N ARG A 59 -5.61 1.26 -6.10
CA ARG A 59 -5.79 2.58 -6.72
C ARG A 59 -5.24 3.71 -5.86
N HIS A 60 -5.52 3.73 -4.55
CA HIS A 60 -5.00 4.77 -3.66
C HIS A 60 -3.49 4.68 -3.47
N VAL A 61 -2.95 3.46 -3.34
CA VAL A 61 -1.50 3.25 -3.19
C VAL A 61 -0.76 3.65 -4.45
N THR A 62 -1.32 3.43 -5.65
CA THR A 62 -0.64 3.72 -6.92
C THR A 62 -0.90 5.13 -7.48
N VAL A 63 -1.82 5.91 -6.90
CA VAL A 63 -2.24 7.22 -7.43
C VAL A 63 -1.08 8.25 -7.48
N ASP A 64 -0.07 8.09 -6.64
CA ASP A 64 1.09 9.00 -6.57
C ASP A 64 2.43 8.24 -6.54
N TRP A 65 2.47 7.02 -7.10
CA TRP A 65 3.74 6.34 -7.35
C TRP A 65 4.54 7.16 -8.34
N CYS A 66 5.57 7.83 -7.81
CA CYS A 66 6.50 8.61 -8.58
C CYS A 66 7.41 7.64 -9.33
N ASP A 67 7.03 7.29 -10.56
CA ASP A 67 8.02 6.83 -11.52
C ASP A 67 9.02 7.98 -11.66
N GLU A 68 10.20 7.85 -11.05
CA GLU A 68 11.36 8.71 -11.35
C GLU A 68 11.66 8.70 -12.87
N ALA A 69 11.15 7.72 -13.63
CA ALA A 69 11.14 7.68 -15.10
C ALA A 69 10.25 8.76 -15.76
N GLY A 70 9.33 9.40 -15.03
CA GLY A 70 8.42 10.43 -15.54
C GLY A 70 8.96 11.85 -15.46
N LYS A 71 10.05 12.10 -14.72
CA LYS A 71 10.58 13.44 -14.51
C LYS A 71 11.47 13.96 -15.64
N GLU A 72 12.00 13.11 -16.51
CA GLU A 72 12.88 13.56 -17.61
C GLU A 72 12.14 14.27 -18.77
N LYS A 73 10.80 14.24 -18.85
CA LYS A 73 10.07 14.77 -20.02
C LYS A 73 9.34 16.11 -19.83
N LYS A 74 9.37 16.72 -18.64
CA LYS A 74 8.65 18.00 -18.41
C LYS A 74 9.54 19.22 -18.17
N GLU A 75 10.85 19.06 -18.00
CA GLU A 75 11.76 20.20 -17.74
C GLU A 75 12.49 20.72 -18.99
N THR A 76 12.10 20.27 -20.19
CA THR A 76 12.51 20.86 -21.47
C THR A 76 11.28 21.20 -22.29
N ARG A 77 10.57 22.27 -21.89
CA ARG A 77 9.70 23.00 -22.80
C ARG A 77 9.68 24.48 -22.49
#